data_AF-A0A7T6XPH0-F1
#
_entry.id   AF-A0A7T6XPH0-F1
#
_cell.length_a   1.000
_cell.length_b   1.000
_cell.length_c   1.000
_cell.angle_alpha   90.00
_cell.angle_beta   90.00
_cell.angle_gamma   90.00
#
_symmetry.space_group_name_H-M   'P 1'
#
loop_
_entity.id
_entity.type
_entity.pdbx_description
1 polymer ?
#
loop_
_entity_poly.entity_id
_entity_poly.type
_entity_poly.pdbx_seq_one_letter_code
_entity_poly.pdbx_strand_id
1 'polypeptide(L)'
;MGWFFQSEFFEFEFLRVIGTAPVQGAEVGECLAAQSCIQDGNIDSWHRSWVKFGQMADSLGAKALEAKDHEAARWAFLRASNYWRASEFFLHCNPADPKMGEAFERSVASFRKAIQLLDGEVVLLEIPFEDMVLPAYLFLPPAHKQLPHGTPLLIHTGGFDSIGEELYFYVASGATQRGYAVLIFDGPGQGAVLRSKNAIFDLTGKL
;
A
#
# COMPACT_ATOMS: atom_id res chain seq x y z
N MET A 1 -24.80 -12.77 -0.34
CA MET A 1 -25.09 -11.47 0.28
C MET A 1 -23.84 -11.07 1.04
N GLY A 2 -23.16 -9.99 0.63
CA GLY A 2 -22.01 -9.46 1.36
C GLY A 2 -22.43 -8.82 2.68
N TRP A 3 -21.48 -8.64 3.59
CA TRP A 3 -21.70 -8.10 4.92
C TRP A 3 -21.73 -6.57 4.90
N PHE A 4 -21.01 -5.94 3.96
CA PHE A 4 -20.89 -4.49 3.84
C PHE A 4 -21.48 -3.95 2.52
N PHE A 5 -21.40 -4.71 1.43
CA PHE A 5 -21.90 -4.36 0.09
C PHE A 5 -22.63 -5.55 -0.56
N GLN A 6 -23.57 -5.28 -1.47
CA GLN A 6 -24.18 -6.31 -2.32
C GLN A 6 -23.29 -6.62 -3.54
N SER A 7 -22.59 -5.61 -4.07
CA SER A 7 -21.57 -5.81 -5.11
C SER A 7 -20.41 -6.64 -4.57
N GLU A 8 -20.15 -7.79 -5.18
CA GLU A 8 -19.06 -8.69 -4.79
C GLU A 8 -17.68 -8.01 -4.89
N PHE A 9 -17.48 -7.15 -5.89
CA PHE A 9 -16.24 -6.41 -6.05
C PHE A 9 -16.03 -5.36 -4.95
N PHE A 10 -17.08 -4.63 -4.56
CA PHE A 10 -16.96 -3.64 -3.47
C PHE A 10 -16.80 -4.34 -2.12
N GLU A 11 -17.50 -5.45 -1.90
CA GLU A 11 -17.34 -6.29 -0.71
C GLU A 11 -15.89 -6.79 -0.60
N PHE A 12 -15.37 -7.37 -1.68
CA PHE A 12 -14.00 -7.87 -1.73
C PHE A 12 -12.97 -6.78 -1.41
N GLU A 13 -13.05 -5.64 -2.10
CA GLU A 13 -12.09 -4.55 -1.88
C GLU A 13 -12.24 -3.90 -0.51
N PHE A 14 -13.45 -3.83 0.03
CA PHE A 14 -13.66 -3.32 1.37
C PHE A 14 -13.03 -4.25 2.41
N LEU A 15 -13.24 -5.57 2.27
CA LEU A 15 -12.61 -6.59 3.11
C LEU A 15 -11.08 -6.57 3.00
N ARG A 16 -10.55 -6.32 1.80
CA ARG A 16 -9.12 -6.15 1.53
C ARG A 16 -8.53 -4.96 2.30
N VAL A 17 -9.25 -3.83 2.37
CA VAL A 17 -8.83 -2.66 3.17
C VAL A 17 -8.92 -2.95 4.65
N ILE A 18 -10.10 -3.31 5.17
CA ILE A 18 -10.31 -3.47 6.62
C ILE A 18 -9.49 -4.64 7.20
N GLY A 19 -9.16 -5.64 6.38
CA GLY A 19 -8.33 -6.78 6.77
C GLY A 19 -6.89 -6.41 7.15
N THR A 20 -6.41 -5.21 6.79
CA THR A 20 -5.09 -4.73 7.20
C THR A 20 -5.10 -4.03 8.56
N ALA A 21 -6.26 -3.90 9.22
CA ALA A 21 -6.35 -3.28 10.55
C ALA A 21 -5.43 -3.91 11.62
N PRO A 22 -5.26 -5.25 11.70
CA PRO A 22 -4.33 -5.86 12.67
C PRO A 22 -2.86 -5.46 12.48
N VAL A 23 -2.51 -4.91 11.31
CA VAL A 23 -1.17 -4.48 10.93
C VAL A 23 -1.13 -2.97 10.60
N GLN A 24 -2.03 -2.20 11.22
CA GLN A 24 -2.08 -0.73 11.16
C GLN A 24 -2.40 -0.13 9.79
N GLY A 25 -2.77 -0.95 8.80
CA GLY A 25 -3.13 -0.48 7.45
C GLY A 25 -4.57 0.05 7.34
N ALA A 26 -5.38 -0.10 8.39
CA ALA A 26 -6.73 0.43 8.49
C ALA A 26 -7.13 0.62 9.96
N GLU A 27 -8.18 1.41 10.18
CA GLU A 27 -8.84 1.55 11.48
C GLU A 27 -10.31 1.18 11.28
N VAL A 28 -10.82 0.25 12.09
CA VAL A 28 -12.16 -0.33 11.86
C VAL A 28 -13.24 0.74 11.90
N GLY A 29 -13.15 1.69 12.84
CA GLY A 29 -14.10 2.80 12.93
C GLY A 29 -14.08 3.72 11.71
N GLU A 30 -12.88 4.02 11.18
CA GLU A 30 -12.71 4.81 9.96
C GLU A 30 -13.27 4.07 8.74
N CYS A 31 -13.03 2.77 8.61
CA CYS A 31 -13.58 1.95 7.52
C CYS A 31 -15.11 1.89 7.55
N LEU A 32 -15.73 1.71 8.72
CA LEU A 32 -17.19 1.71 8.84
C LEU A 32 -17.79 3.09 8.53
N ALA A 33 -17.11 4.17 8.95
CA ALA A 33 -17.53 5.52 8.61
C ALA A 33 -17.37 5.80 7.11
N ALA A 34 -16.30 5.31 6.47
CA ALA A 34 -16.11 5.37 5.02
C ALA A 34 -17.20 4.59 4.28
N GLN A 35 -17.49 3.36 4.71
CA GLN A 35 -18.56 2.51 4.16
C GLN A 35 -19.91 3.23 4.17
N SER A 36 -20.25 3.92 5.26
CA SER A 36 -21.52 4.67 5.37
C SER A 36 -21.68 5.80 4.33
N CYS A 37 -20.57 6.25 3.72
CA CYS A 37 -20.57 7.29 2.69
C CYS A 37 -20.55 6.73 1.26
N ILE A 38 -20.44 5.40 1.10
CA ILE A 38 -20.31 4.72 -0.20
C ILE A 38 -21.67 4.17 -0.59
N GLN A 39 -22.15 4.59 -1.76
CA GLN A 39 -23.29 3.97 -2.40
C GLN A 39 -22.81 2.72 -3.15
N ASP A 40 -23.46 1.59 -2.89
CA ASP A 40 -23.09 0.32 -3.51
C ASP A 40 -23.12 0.39 -5.05
N GLY A 41 -22.10 -0.17 -5.69
CA GLY A 41 -21.88 -0.11 -7.14
C GLY A 41 -21.51 1.28 -7.71
N ASN A 42 -21.40 2.33 -6.88
CA ASN A 42 -21.06 3.67 -7.34
C ASN A 42 -19.57 3.99 -7.12
N ILE A 43 -18.79 3.88 -8.20
CA ILE A 43 -17.33 4.10 -8.24
C ILE A 43 -16.94 5.51 -7.74
N ASP A 44 -17.71 6.54 -8.10
CA ASP A 44 -17.41 7.91 -7.66
C ASP A 44 -17.60 8.08 -6.15
N SER A 45 -18.60 7.44 -5.57
CA SER A 45 -18.82 7.49 -4.12
C SER A 45 -17.73 6.74 -3.35
N TRP A 46 -17.27 5.61 -3.90
CA TRP A 46 -16.12 4.86 -3.39
C TRP A 46 -14.86 5.73 -3.37
N HIS A 47 -14.51 6.30 -4.54
CA HIS A 47 -13.35 7.16 -4.69
C HIS A 47 -13.39 8.34 -3.71
N ARG A 48 -14.48 9.13 -3.71
CA ARG A 48 -14.62 10.29 -2.82
C ARG A 48 -14.52 9.93 -1.34
N SER A 49 -15.11 8.80 -0.93
CA SER A 49 -15.06 8.35 0.46
C SER A 49 -13.64 8.05 0.90
N TRP A 50 -12.92 7.22 0.13
CA TRP A 50 -11.55 6.87 0.46
C TRP A 50 -10.57 8.03 0.34
N VAL A 51 -10.76 8.95 -0.62
CA VAL A 51 -10.00 10.22 -0.69
C VAL A 51 -10.18 11.02 0.61
N LYS A 52 -11.42 11.18 1.09
CA LYS A 52 -11.71 11.93 2.32
C LYS A 52 -10.99 11.32 3.53
N PHE A 53 -11.02 10.00 3.68
CA PHE A 53 -10.35 9.34 4.81
C PHE A 53 -8.83 9.28 4.65
N GLY A 54 -8.31 9.17 3.43
CA GLY A 54 -6.87 9.32 3.14
C GLY A 54 -6.34 10.70 3.55
N GLN A 55 -7.04 11.77 3.16
CA GLN A 55 -6.71 13.14 3.58
C GLN A 55 -6.78 13.34 5.09
N MET A 56 -7.80 12.78 5.74
CA MET A 56 -7.96 12.84 7.19
C MET A 56 -6.79 12.15 7.90
N ALA A 57 -6.43 10.94 7.48
CA ALA A 57 -5.32 10.18 8.03
C ALA A 57 -3.97 10.89 7.79
N ASP A 58 -3.73 11.46 6.60
CA ASP A 58 -2.56 12.28 6.33
C ASP A 58 -2.44 13.48 7.28
N SER A 59 -3.56 14.18 7.52
CA SER A 59 -3.59 15.32 8.43
C SER A 59 -3.30 14.92 9.87
N LEU A 60 -3.82 13.77 10.32
CA LEU A 60 -3.52 13.21 11.63
C LEU A 60 -2.05 12.83 11.75
N GLY A 61 -1.48 12.20 10.73
CA GLY A 61 -0.06 11.84 10.69
C GLY A 61 0.85 13.06 10.77
N ALA A 62 0.54 14.13 10.03
CA ALA A 62 1.29 15.38 10.08
C ALA A 62 1.25 16.03 11.49
N LYS A 63 0.07 16.11 12.11
CA LYS A 63 -0.09 16.65 13.47
C LYS A 63 0.66 15.84 14.52
N ALA A 64 0.61 14.51 14.42
CA ALA A 64 1.36 13.62 15.31
C ALA A 64 2.88 13.82 15.16
N LEU A 65 3.36 13.97 13.93
CA LEU A 65 4.77 14.25 13.66
C LEU A 65 5.22 15.60 14.23
N GLU A 66 4.41 16.65 14.10
CA GLU A 66 4.64 17.96 14.74
C GLU A 66 4.72 17.86 16.27
N ALA A 67 3.90 16.99 16.86
CA ALA A 67 3.91 16.69 18.29
C ALA A 67 5.03 15.73 18.72
N LYS A 68 5.87 15.26 17.78
CA LYS A 68 6.92 14.25 17.99
C LYS A 68 6.42 12.88 18.45
N ASP A 69 5.15 12.59 18.21
CA ASP A 69 4.58 11.26 18.40
C ASP A 69 4.78 10.43 17.12
N HIS A 70 5.95 9.81 17.02
CA HIS A 70 6.33 9.02 15.85
C HIS A 70 5.45 7.78 15.68
N GLU A 71 4.92 7.21 16.76
CA GLU A 71 4.08 6.01 16.69
C GLU A 71 2.72 6.35 16.09
N ALA A 72 2.04 7.39 16.61
CA ALA A 72 0.78 7.85 16.06
C ALA A 72 0.95 8.35 14.62
N ALA A 73 2.06 9.04 14.31
CA ALA A 73 2.37 9.48 12.95
C ALA A 73 2.52 8.30 11.98
N ARG A 74 3.29 7.28 12.36
CA ARG A 74 3.46 6.04 11.58
C ARG A 74 2.11 5.40 11.27
N TRP A 75 1.30 5.18 12.31
CA TRP A 75 0.01 4.49 12.16
C TRP A 75 -0.91 5.26 11.22
N ALA A 76 -0.98 6.59 11.37
CA ALA A 76 -1.82 7.42 10.51
C ALA A 76 -1.35 7.41 9.05
N PHE A 77 -0.04 7.49 8.80
CA PHE A 77 0.50 7.46 7.44
C PHE A 77 0.36 6.09 6.75
N LEU A 78 0.44 4.98 7.50
CA LEU A 78 0.15 3.63 6.96
C LEU A 78 -1.30 3.52 6.48
N ARG A 79 -2.26 3.98 7.30
CA ARG A 79 -3.68 4.00 6.90
C ARG A 79 -3.93 4.95 5.74
N ALA A 80 -3.33 6.15 5.76
CA ALA A 80 -3.45 7.12 4.68
C ALA A 80 -3.01 6.50 3.35
N SER A 81 -1.85 5.82 3.32
CA SER A 81 -1.38 5.10 2.14
C SER A 81 -2.42 4.10 1.62
N ASN A 82 -2.94 3.22 2.49
CA ASN A 82 -3.88 2.20 2.08
C ASN A 82 -5.23 2.77 1.62
N TYR A 83 -5.72 3.85 2.24
CA TYR A 83 -6.96 4.53 1.83
C TYR A 83 -6.79 5.25 0.49
N TRP A 84 -5.66 5.92 0.25
CA TRP A 84 -5.36 6.50 -1.05
C TRP A 84 -5.30 5.43 -2.15
N ARG A 85 -4.61 4.30 -1.91
CA ARG A 85 -4.63 3.14 -2.82
C ARG A 85 -6.05 2.63 -3.05
N ALA A 86 -6.85 2.45 -2.00
CA ALA A 86 -8.23 2.00 -2.13
C ALA A 86 -9.06 2.94 -3.01
N SER A 87 -8.83 4.26 -2.91
CA SER A 87 -9.64 5.26 -3.61
C SER A 87 -9.59 5.16 -5.14
N GLU A 88 -8.51 4.63 -5.70
CA GLU A 88 -8.32 4.56 -7.16
C GLU A 88 -8.55 3.18 -7.77
N PHE A 89 -8.74 2.15 -6.94
CA PHE A 89 -8.86 0.76 -7.38
C PHE A 89 -9.89 0.54 -8.51
N PHE A 90 -11.08 1.15 -8.42
CA PHE A 90 -12.11 1.00 -9.45
C PHE A 90 -11.98 1.97 -10.64
N LEU A 91 -10.96 2.84 -10.64
CA LEU A 91 -10.71 3.79 -11.74
C LEU A 91 -9.89 3.18 -12.89
N HIS A 92 -9.35 1.97 -12.72
CA HIS A 92 -8.53 1.29 -13.73
C HIS A 92 -9.22 1.03 -15.08
N CYS A 93 -10.55 1.10 -15.13
CA CYS A 93 -11.30 1.05 -16.39
C CYS A 93 -11.07 2.28 -17.29
N ASN A 94 -10.53 3.37 -16.74
CA ASN A 94 -10.11 4.55 -17.49
C ASN A 94 -8.69 4.97 -17.08
N PRO A 95 -7.65 4.40 -17.71
CA PRO A 95 -6.25 4.71 -17.39
C PRO A 95 -5.86 6.19 -17.57
N ALA A 96 -6.67 6.97 -18.29
CA ALA A 96 -6.46 8.41 -18.49
C ALA A 96 -7.12 9.27 -17.39
N ASP A 97 -7.82 8.68 -16.41
CA ASP A 97 -8.42 9.44 -15.31
C ASP A 97 -7.32 10.04 -14.43
N PRO A 98 -7.20 11.39 -14.35
CA PRO A 98 -6.15 12.04 -13.56
C PRO A 98 -6.24 11.73 -12.06
N LYS A 99 -7.42 11.37 -11.55
CA LYS A 99 -7.62 10.97 -10.14
C LYS A 99 -6.79 9.75 -9.77
N MET A 100 -6.55 8.84 -10.73
CA MET A 100 -5.79 7.62 -10.52
C MET A 100 -4.32 7.92 -10.21
N GLY A 101 -3.71 8.82 -11.01
CA GLY A 101 -2.34 9.28 -10.79
C GLY A 101 -2.19 10.01 -9.46
N GLU A 102 -3.08 10.95 -9.16
CA GLU A 102 -3.05 11.70 -7.89
C GLU A 102 -3.14 10.77 -6.68
N ALA A 103 -4.12 9.87 -6.65
CA ALA A 103 -4.31 8.94 -5.55
C ALA A 103 -3.10 8.00 -5.37
N PHE A 104 -2.52 7.53 -6.47
CA PHE A 104 -1.30 6.72 -6.42
C PHE A 104 -0.11 7.48 -5.83
N GLU A 105 0.15 8.70 -6.32
CA GLU A 105 1.23 9.54 -5.80
C GLU A 105 1.07 9.83 -4.31
N ARG A 106 -0.17 10.11 -3.87
CA ARG A 106 -0.51 10.29 -2.46
C ARG A 106 -0.26 9.02 -1.65
N SER A 107 -0.72 7.87 -2.15
CA SER A 107 -0.50 6.57 -1.51
C SER A 107 0.99 6.31 -1.25
N VAL A 108 1.83 6.45 -2.28
CA VAL A 108 3.28 6.25 -2.21
C VAL A 108 3.91 7.28 -1.27
N ALA A 109 3.52 8.55 -1.34
CA ALA A 109 4.06 9.61 -0.48
C ALA A 109 3.75 9.36 1.00
N SER A 110 2.52 8.97 1.35
CA SER A 110 2.15 8.63 2.72
C SER A 110 2.89 7.39 3.21
N PHE A 111 3.01 6.35 2.36
CA PHE A 111 3.79 5.16 2.70
C PHE A 111 5.25 5.49 3.00
N ARG A 112 5.88 6.32 2.16
CA ARG A 112 7.27 6.75 2.35
C ARG A 112 7.49 7.51 3.65
N LYS A 113 6.51 8.31 4.10
CA LYS A 113 6.55 8.93 5.44
C LYS A 113 6.42 7.89 6.55
N ALA A 114 5.54 6.90 6.39
CA ALA A 114 5.34 5.86 7.38
C ALA A 114 6.60 4.98 7.59
N ILE A 115 7.24 4.54 6.51
CA ILE A 115 8.40 3.64 6.60
C ILE A 115 9.63 4.30 7.23
N GLN A 116 9.75 5.63 7.17
CA GLN A 116 10.80 6.37 7.88
C GLN A 116 10.63 6.33 9.41
N LEU A 117 9.44 5.96 9.89
CA LEU A 117 9.09 5.88 11.30
C LEU A 117 9.01 4.43 11.80
N LEU A 118 9.40 3.45 10.98
CA LEU A 118 9.52 2.06 11.40
C LEU A 118 10.74 1.85 12.28
N ASP A 119 10.63 0.89 13.19
CA ASP A 119 11.74 0.52 14.09
C ASP A 119 12.87 -0.18 13.32
N GLY A 120 12.52 -0.89 12.24
CA GLY A 120 13.44 -1.52 11.31
C GLY A 120 13.76 -0.60 10.14
N GLU A 121 15.01 -0.64 9.68
CA GLU A 121 15.43 0.12 8.50
C GLU A 121 14.70 -0.37 7.25
N VAL A 122 14.30 0.58 6.40
CA VAL A 122 13.77 0.29 5.06
C VAL A 122 14.64 0.97 4.03
N VAL A 123 15.26 0.18 3.17
CA VAL A 123 16.13 0.66 2.10
C VAL A 123 15.33 0.70 0.80
N LEU A 124 15.27 1.87 0.17
CA LEU A 124 14.76 2.02 -1.19
C LEU A 124 15.83 1.57 -2.17
N LEU A 125 15.50 0.63 -3.03
CA LEU A 125 16.40 0.02 -3.99
C LEU A 125 15.89 0.22 -5.42
N GLU A 126 16.83 0.23 -6.34
CA GLU A 126 16.60 0.22 -7.78
C GLU A 126 17.28 -1.02 -8.34
N ILE A 127 16.51 -1.95 -8.90
CA ILE A 127 17.02 -3.20 -9.45
C ILE A 127 17.11 -3.05 -10.97
N PRO A 128 18.31 -3.04 -11.57
CA PRO A 128 18.46 -3.06 -13.02
C PRO A 128 17.85 -4.33 -13.61
N PHE A 129 17.00 -4.20 -14.62
CA PHE A 129 16.38 -5.32 -15.32
C PHE A 129 16.17 -4.94 -16.78
N GLU A 130 16.87 -5.63 -17.68
CA GLU A 130 16.85 -5.34 -19.13
C GLU A 130 17.11 -3.85 -19.43
N ASP A 131 16.19 -3.17 -20.11
CA ASP A 131 16.25 -1.73 -20.44
C ASP A 131 15.54 -0.85 -19.40
N MET A 132 15.18 -1.42 -18.25
CA MET A 132 14.44 -0.73 -17.20
C MET A 132 15.05 -0.93 -15.79
N VAL A 133 14.38 -0.30 -14.83
CA VAL A 133 14.75 -0.30 -13.42
C VAL A 133 13.48 -0.59 -12.64
N LEU A 134 13.55 -1.59 -11.77
CA LEU A 134 12.45 -2.01 -10.92
C LEU A 134 12.60 -1.32 -9.54
N PRO A 135 11.63 -0.49 -9.12
CA PRO A 135 11.65 0.09 -7.79
C PRO A 135 11.37 -0.99 -6.75
N ALA A 136 12.12 -0.95 -5.66
CA ALA A 136 12.07 -1.97 -4.63
C ALA A 136 12.21 -1.38 -3.22
N TYR A 137 11.64 -2.11 -2.25
CA TYR A 137 11.75 -1.87 -0.83
C TYR A 137 12.42 -3.09 -0.18
N LEU A 138 13.53 -2.87 0.52
CA LEU A 138 14.14 -3.87 1.39
C LEU A 138 13.86 -3.50 2.84
N PHE A 139 12.94 -4.24 3.46
CA PHE A 139 12.62 -4.12 4.88
C PHE A 139 13.56 -5.00 5.69
N LEU A 140 14.27 -4.41 6.65
CA LEU A 140 15.15 -5.12 7.56
C LEU A 140 14.45 -5.30 8.91
N PRO A 141 14.64 -6.45 9.60
CA PRO A 141 14.14 -6.62 10.95
C PRO A 141 14.83 -5.63 11.89
N PRO A 142 14.12 -5.05 12.87
CA PRO A 142 14.76 -4.18 13.86
C PRO A 142 15.80 -4.99 14.67
N ALA A 143 16.84 -4.31 15.15
CA ALA A 143 18.00 -4.96 15.79
C ALA A 143 17.61 -5.96 16.89
N HIS A 144 16.59 -5.63 17.70
CA HIS A 144 16.11 -6.46 18.80
C HIS A 144 15.28 -7.69 18.35
N LYS A 145 15.01 -7.85 17.05
CA LYS A 145 14.31 -9.00 16.44
C LYS A 145 15.23 -9.84 15.55
N GLN A 146 16.50 -9.48 15.40
CA GLN A 146 17.44 -10.23 14.57
C GLN A 146 17.64 -11.65 15.11
N LEU A 147 17.73 -12.62 14.20
CA LEU A 147 17.95 -14.03 14.56
C LEU A 147 19.45 -14.29 14.81
N PRO A 148 19.80 -15.25 15.70
CA PRO A 148 21.20 -15.55 16.04
C PRO A 148 22.05 -16.06 14.87
N HIS A 149 21.43 -16.57 13.81
CA HIS A 149 22.10 -17.26 12.71
C HIS A 149 22.12 -16.45 11.40
N GLY A 150 21.86 -15.14 11.48
CA GLY A 150 21.74 -14.24 10.33
C GLY A 150 20.30 -13.90 9.99
N THR A 151 20.11 -13.08 8.95
CA THR A 151 18.79 -12.55 8.54
C THR A 151 18.33 -13.24 7.26
N PRO A 152 17.37 -14.19 7.31
CA PRO A 152 16.83 -14.80 6.11
C PRO A 152 16.06 -13.77 5.28
N LEU A 153 16.18 -13.83 3.96
CA LEU A 153 15.49 -12.93 3.03
C LEU A 153 14.26 -13.62 2.44
N LEU A 154 13.10 -12.97 2.54
CA LEU A 154 11.90 -13.30 1.76
C LEU A 154 11.78 -12.35 0.58
N ILE A 155 11.51 -12.88 -0.60
CA ILE A 155 11.16 -12.08 -1.78
C ILE A 155 9.66 -12.19 -1.96
N HIS A 156 8.95 -11.06 -1.96
CA HIS A 156 7.51 -11.00 -2.08
C HIS A 156 7.12 -10.04 -3.20
N THR A 157 6.48 -10.58 -4.23
CA THR A 157 6.04 -9.83 -5.41
C THR A 157 4.52 -9.83 -5.50
N GLY A 158 3.98 -8.75 -6.07
CA GLY A 158 2.54 -8.56 -6.23
C GLY A 158 1.94 -9.39 -7.37
N GLY A 159 0.63 -9.19 -7.56
CA GLY A 159 -0.15 -9.74 -8.66
C GLY A 159 -0.47 -8.66 -9.69
N PHE A 160 -1.67 -8.73 -10.28
CA PHE A 160 -2.11 -7.78 -11.30
C PHE A 160 -2.52 -6.41 -10.72
N ASP A 161 -3.17 -6.42 -9.57
CA ASP A 161 -3.89 -5.30 -8.98
C ASP A 161 -3.33 -4.89 -7.59
N SER A 162 -2.12 -5.31 -7.27
CA SER A 162 -1.40 -4.88 -6.07
C SER A 162 -0.25 -3.94 -6.42
N ILE A 163 0.19 -3.19 -5.41
CA ILE A 163 1.34 -2.29 -5.48
C ILE A 163 2.33 -2.65 -4.37
N GLY A 164 3.62 -2.37 -4.55
CA GLY A 164 4.65 -2.70 -3.58
C GLY A 164 4.34 -2.22 -2.15
N GLU A 165 3.76 -1.03 -1.99
CA GLU A 165 3.37 -0.47 -0.69
C GLU A 165 2.31 -1.32 0.04
N GLU A 166 1.39 -1.94 -0.70
CA GLU A 166 0.34 -2.78 -0.14
C GLU A 166 0.91 -4.11 0.40
N LEU A 167 1.92 -4.65 -0.27
CA LEU A 167 2.55 -5.93 0.11
C LEU A 167 3.24 -5.87 1.47
N TYR A 168 3.51 -4.67 1.98
CA TYR A 168 3.95 -4.48 3.35
C TYR A 168 2.97 -5.07 4.35
N PHE A 169 1.67 -4.83 4.19
CA PHE A 169 0.66 -5.26 5.15
C PHE A 169 0.54 -6.78 5.19
N TYR A 170 0.65 -7.45 4.04
CA TYR A 170 0.48 -8.89 3.94
C TYR A 170 1.69 -9.71 4.42
N VAL A 171 2.91 -9.22 4.22
CA VAL A 171 4.12 -10.01 4.52
C VAL A 171 5.14 -9.24 5.35
N ALA A 172 5.55 -8.04 4.93
CA ALA A 172 6.70 -7.38 5.56
C ALA A 172 6.44 -6.96 7.00
N SER A 173 5.22 -6.48 7.31
CA SER A 173 4.78 -6.09 8.65
C SER A 173 4.94 -7.24 9.67
N GLY A 174 4.66 -8.48 9.25
CA GLY A 174 4.76 -9.67 10.10
C GLY A 174 6.13 -10.33 10.08
N ALA A 175 6.77 -10.41 8.92
CA ALA A 175 8.03 -11.15 8.77
C ALA A 175 9.20 -10.42 9.46
N THR A 176 9.26 -9.09 9.37
CA THR A 176 10.29 -8.27 10.04
C THR A 176 10.25 -8.43 11.56
N GLN A 177 9.04 -8.56 12.14
CA GLN A 177 8.85 -8.83 13.57
C GLN A 177 9.32 -10.23 14.01
N ARG A 178 9.62 -11.12 13.06
CA ARG A 178 10.13 -12.48 13.26
C ARG A 178 11.60 -12.62 12.84
N GLY A 179 12.27 -11.51 12.52
CA GLY A 179 13.69 -11.51 12.19
C GLY A 179 14.02 -11.81 10.72
N TYR A 180 13.03 -11.75 9.82
CA TYR A 180 13.23 -11.89 8.38
C TYR A 180 13.41 -10.52 7.73
N ALA A 181 14.33 -10.42 6.77
CA ALA A 181 14.32 -9.33 5.80
C ALA A 181 13.29 -9.63 4.70
N VAL A 182 12.69 -8.59 4.13
CA VAL A 182 11.73 -8.73 3.03
C VAL A 182 12.09 -7.79 1.90
N LEU A 183 12.32 -8.34 0.71
CA LEU A 183 12.45 -7.59 -0.53
C LEU A 183 11.10 -7.61 -1.26
N ILE A 184 10.54 -6.43 -1.47
CA ILE A 184 9.37 -6.20 -2.32
C ILE A 184 9.81 -5.38 -3.52
N PHE A 185 9.36 -5.74 -4.72
CA PHE A 185 9.57 -4.93 -5.92
C PHE A 185 8.39 -5.08 -6.88
N ASP A 186 8.14 -4.04 -7.66
CA ASP A 186 7.17 -4.09 -8.76
C ASP A 186 7.90 -4.48 -10.06
N GLY A 187 7.44 -5.54 -10.71
CA GLY A 187 7.93 -5.96 -12.04
C GLY A 187 7.21 -5.27 -13.20
N PRO A 188 7.59 -5.57 -14.45
CA PRO A 188 6.87 -5.08 -15.63
C PRO A 188 5.38 -5.47 -15.58
N GLY A 189 4.50 -4.51 -15.86
CA GLY A 189 3.05 -4.67 -15.75
C GLY A 189 2.49 -4.52 -14.33
N GLN A 190 3.32 -4.18 -13.34
CA GLN A 190 2.89 -4.05 -11.93
C GLN A 190 3.13 -2.64 -11.39
N GLY A 191 2.27 -2.24 -10.46
CA GLY A 191 2.39 -1.05 -9.61
C GLY A 191 3.09 0.15 -10.25
N ALA A 192 4.21 0.57 -9.66
CA ALA A 192 4.95 1.74 -10.08
C ALA A 192 5.54 1.61 -11.50
N VAL A 193 5.94 0.41 -11.94
CA VAL A 193 6.53 0.20 -13.27
C VAL A 193 5.49 0.39 -14.37
N LEU A 194 4.28 -0.14 -14.19
CA LEU A 194 3.18 0.09 -15.12
C LEU A 194 2.79 1.57 -15.16
N ARG A 195 2.64 2.22 -14.01
CA ARG A 195 2.12 3.59 -13.91
C ARG A 195 3.11 4.66 -14.36
N SER A 196 4.41 4.47 -14.15
CA SER A 196 5.44 5.45 -14.51
C SER A 196 5.96 5.29 -15.94
N LYS A 197 5.96 4.07 -16.49
CA LYS A 197 6.61 3.76 -17.78
C LYS A 197 5.68 3.13 -18.81
N ASN A 198 4.42 2.82 -18.48
CA ASN A 198 3.52 2.05 -19.34
C ASN A 198 4.14 0.70 -19.79
N ALA A 199 5.11 0.19 -19.03
CA ALA A 199 5.86 -1.01 -19.38
C ALA A 199 5.08 -2.25 -18.95
N ILE A 200 4.81 -3.14 -19.91
CA ILE A 200 4.10 -4.42 -19.74
C ILE A 200 5.11 -5.55 -20.01
N PHE A 201 5.03 -6.65 -19.27
CA PHE A 201 5.86 -7.82 -19.50
C PHE A 201 5.52 -8.48 -20.85
N ASP A 202 6.50 -8.66 -21.74
CA ASP A 202 6.32 -9.38 -23.00
C ASP A 202 6.33 -10.90 -22.75
N LEU A 203 5.15 -11.52 -22.80
CA LEU A 203 4.97 -12.96 -22.63
C LEU A 203 5.47 -13.79 -23.82
N THR A 204 5.93 -13.17 -24.91
CA THR A 204 6.42 -13.89 -26.10
C THR A 204 7.87 -14.38 -25.96
N GLY A 205 8.58 -14.01 -24.89
CA GLY A 205 9.88 -14.59 -24.52
C GLY A 205 10.99 -14.34 -25.54
N LYS A 206 10.89 -13.29 -26.36
CA LYS A 206 11.99 -12.88 -27.23
C LYS A 206 12.92 -11.96 -26.45
N LEU A 207 13.98 -12.56 -25.90
CA LEU A 207 15.22 -11.87 -25.53
C LEU A 207 15.83 -11.15 -26.73
#